data_AF-A0A497BR78-F1
#
_entry.id   AF-A0A497BR78-F1
#
_cell.length_a   1.000
_cell.length_b   1.000
_cell.length_c   1.000
_cell.angle_alpha   90.00
_cell.angle_beta   90.00
_cell.angle_gamma   90.00
#
_symmetry.space_group_name_H-M   'P 1'
#
loop_
_entity.id
_entity.type
_entity.pdbx_description
1 polymer ?
#
loop_
_entity_poly.entity_id
_entity_poly.type
_entity_poly.pdbx_seq_one_letter_code
_entity_poly.pdbx_strand_id
1 'polypeptide(L)'
;ALAVWLRERRLPGRLFWGGLTLVALSCSGAVYSVILTTLDPLWEQVLAQFANAGVYTPSPPHLFLLFGLPLGGALATLIYLLYRRRWSDAHLFLIAWFLAGAALNYIPTDFQIHMLSSWQIPLLLLVTVGLYELTAPSLRRAATAALLLLVLPTNLYLWTWRFVDLARHDYPYYLYRDEVAALRWLDGQPDDAEIVFSSLTVGQYLPALSGKTAFLAHWAQTVDFYEKQDRVTRFFNATTSDEERLATVRQFGVDYVFYGPAEHALGNYDPARTDWLTPVFTAPRVTLYRVNR
;
A
#
# COMPACT_ATOMS: atom_id res chain seq x y z
N ALA A 1 8.64 -22.32 -21.57
CA ALA A 1 8.74 -22.72 -22.99
C ALA A 1 10.02 -22.21 -23.65
N LEU A 2 10.28 -20.89 -23.67
CA LEU A 2 11.44 -20.28 -24.33
C LEU A 2 12.80 -20.87 -23.90
N ALA A 3 13.05 -20.97 -22.59
CA ALA A 3 14.32 -21.50 -22.07
C ALA A 3 14.59 -22.96 -22.50
N VAL A 4 13.55 -23.80 -22.50
CA VAL A 4 13.64 -25.20 -22.96
C VAL A 4 13.85 -25.26 -24.47
N TRP A 5 13.16 -24.40 -25.23
CA TRP A 5 13.38 -24.29 -26.67
C TRP A 5 14.81 -23.89 -27.02
N LEU A 6 15.40 -22.93 -26.30
CA LEU A 6 16.80 -22.53 -26.49
C LEU A 6 17.79 -23.68 -26.20
N ARG A 7 17.52 -24.51 -25.19
CA ARG A 7 18.32 -25.70 -24.87
C ARG A 7 18.19 -26.79 -25.95
N GLU A 8 16.96 -27.15 -26.31
CA GLU A 8 16.69 -28.34 -27.13
C GLU A 8 16.60 -28.05 -28.63
N ARG A 9 16.57 -26.77 -29.02
CA ARG A 9 16.33 -26.30 -30.39
C ARG A 9 15.02 -26.83 -31.00
N ARG A 10 14.10 -27.32 -30.16
CA ARG A 10 12.77 -27.82 -30.53
C ARG A 10 11.71 -27.14 -29.66
N LEU A 11 10.60 -26.71 -30.26
CA LEU A 11 9.55 -26.01 -29.53
C LEU A 11 8.79 -27.01 -28.62
N PRO A 12 8.77 -26.80 -27.29
CA PRO A 12 8.04 -27.68 -26.39
C PRO A 12 6.54 -27.33 -26.43
N GLY A 13 5.81 -27.88 -27.41
CA GLY A 13 4.42 -27.53 -27.69
C GLY A 13 3.48 -27.60 -26.48
N ARG A 14 3.61 -28.64 -25.64
CA ARG A 14 2.82 -28.77 -24.40
C ARG A 14 3.06 -27.63 -23.41
N LEU A 15 4.33 -27.25 -23.20
CA LEU A 15 4.67 -26.12 -22.31
C LEU A 15 4.21 -24.78 -22.88
N PHE A 16 4.25 -24.62 -24.20
CA PHE A 16 3.78 -23.41 -24.87
C PHE A 16 2.27 -23.24 -24.69
N TRP A 17 1.46 -24.24 -25.09
CA TRP A 17 0.01 -24.18 -24.97
C TRP A 17 -0.48 -24.15 -23.53
N GLY A 18 0.18 -24.89 -22.62
CA GLY A 18 -0.09 -24.80 -21.18
C GLY A 18 0.16 -23.40 -20.63
N GLY A 19 1.26 -22.76 -21.03
CA GLY A 19 1.57 -21.37 -20.65
C GLY A 19 0.53 -20.38 -21.19
N LEU A 20 0.12 -20.52 -22.46
CA LEU A 20 -0.91 -19.67 -23.04
C LEU A 20 -2.26 -19.81 -22.32
N THR A 21 -2.64 -21.04 -22.00
CA THR A 21 -3.88 -21.31 -21.24
C THR A 21 -3.83 -20.64 -19.87
N LEU A 22 -2.69 -20.74 -19.18
CA LEU A 22 -2.51 -20.10 -17.87
C LEU A 22 -2.59 -18.57 -17.97
N VAL A 23 -1.98 -17.96 -19.00
CA VAL A 23 -2.11 -16.51 -19.24
C VAL A 23 -3.57 -16.12 -19.51
N ALA A 24 -4.28 -16.88 -20.34
CA ALA A 24 -5.67 -16.60 -20.69
C ALA A 24 -6.61 -16.69 -19.47
N LEU A 25 -6.38 -17.64 -18.56
CA LEU A 25 -7.17 -17.74 -17.33
C LEU A 25 -6.82 -16.63 -16.33
N SER A 26 -5.53 -16.32 -16.20
CA SER A 26 -5.02 -15.33 -15.24
C SER A 26 -5.26 -13.88 -15.65
N CYS A 27 -5.51 -13.57 -16.93
CA CYS A 27 -5.73 -12.20 -17.38
C CYS A 27 -7.13 -11.65 -17.07
N SER A 28 -8.07 -12.49 -16.64
CA SER A 28 -9.45 -12.11 -16.33
C SER A 28 -9.56 -10.94 -15.34
N GLY A 29 -8.76 -10.95 -14.27
CA GLY A 29 -8.70 -9.86 -13.30
C GLY A 29 -8.20 -8.55 -13.91
N ALA A 30 -7.16 -8.60 -14.74
CA ALA A 30 -6.64 -7.43 -15.43
C ALA A 30 -7.66 -6.85 -16.43
N VAL A 31 -8.36 -7.72 -17.16
CA VAL A 31 -9.44 -7.31 -18.07
C VAL A 31 -10.57 -6.64 -17.30
N TYR A 32 -11.00 -7.21 -16.17
CA TYR A 32 -12.02 -6.61 -15.31
C TYR A 32 -11.59 -5.22 -14.81
N SER A 33 -10.37 -5.08 -14.32
CA SER A 33 -9.84 -3.79 -13.86
C SER A 33 -9.85 -2.74 -14.96
N VAL A 34 -9.39 -3.08 -16.17
CA VAL A 34 -9.42 -2.16 -17.32
C VAL A 34 -10.85 -1.74 -17.67
N ILE A 35 -11.79 -2.68 -17.69
CA ILE A 35 -13.21 -2.38 -17.94
C ILE A 35 -13.75 -1.44 -16.87
N LEU A 36 -13.52 -1.74 -15.59
CA LEU A 36 -13.99 -0.92 -14.46
C LEU A 36 -13.48 0.52 -14.56
N THR A 37 -12.16 0.69 -14.76
CA THR A 37 -11.52 2.02 -14.76
C THR A 37 -11.73 2.80 -16.05
N THR A 38 -12.31 2.18 -17.09
CA THR A 38 -12.66 2.86 -18.35
C THR A 38 -14.14 3.23 -18.40
N LEU A 39 -15.01 2.44 -17.76
CA LEU A 39 -16.46 2.64 -17.82
C LEU A 39 -17.01 3.45 -16.64
N ASP A 40 -16.33 3.47 -15.50
CA ASP A 40 -16.75 4.20 -14.30
C ASP A 40 -15.87 5.45 -14.08
N PRO A 41 -16.44 6.67 -14.19
CA PRO A 41 -15.68 7.92 -14.04
C PRO A 41 -15.03 8.09 -12.66
N LEU A 42 -15.64 7.55 -11.60
CA LEU A 42 -15.08 7.62 -10.26
C LEU A 42 -13.81 6.74 -10.18
N TRP A 43 -13.89 5.52 -10.70
CA TRP A 43 -12.74 4.62 -10.74
C TRP A 43 -11.65 5.08 -11.70
N GLU A 44 -12.00 5.77 -12.78
CA GLU A 44 -11.03 6.45 -13.64
C GLU A 44 -10.23 7.49 -12.86
N GLN A 45 -10.91 8.36 -12.09
CA GLN A 45 -10.25 9.38 -11.26
C GLN A 45 -9.41 8.76 -10.14
N VAL A 46 -9.95 7.72 -9.46
CA VAL A 46 -9.22 6.96 -8.45
C VAL A 46 -7.96 6.34 -9.03
N LEU A 47 -8.02 5.76 -10.25
CA LEU A 47 -6.83 5.22 -10.92
C LEU A 47 -5.85 6.32 -11.30
N ALA A 48 -6.33 7.44 -11.84
CA ALA A 48 -5.48 8.56 -12.27
C ALA A 48 -4.66 9.16 -11.11
N GLN A 49 -5.22 9.19 -9.89
CA GLN A 49 -4.49 9.60 -8.69
C GLN A 49 -3.62 8.49 -8.08
N PHE A 50 -3.88 7.22 -8.38
CA PHE A 50 -3.17 6.06 -7.86
C PHE A 50 -1.81 5.85 -8.54
N ALA A 51 -0.96 6.88 -8.57
CA ALA A 51 0.40 6.82 -9.09
C ALA A 51 1.41 6.23 -8.07
N ASN A 52 0.96 5.27 -7.23
CA ASN A 52 1.75 4.67 -6.13
C ASN A 52 2.52 5.66 -5.26
N ALA A 53 1.96 6.84 -5.00
CA ALA A 53 2.62 7.94 -4.28
C ALA A 53 4.00 8.31 -4.87
N GLY A 54 4.20 8.09 -6.18
CA GLY A 54 5.47 8.30 -6.88
C GLY A 54 6.55 7.26 -6.60
N VAL A 55 6.19 6.13 -5.96
CA VAL A 55 7.13 5.07 -5.59
C VAL A 55 7.16 3.98 -6.68
N TYR A 56 8.31 3.84 -7.31
CA TYR A 56 8.54 2.90 -8.41
C TYR A 56 9.66 1.91 -8.05
N THR A 57 9.80 0.85 -8.87
CA THR A 57 10.94 -0.06 -8.78
C THR A 57 12.25 0.74 -8.83
N PRO A 58 13.13 0.61 -7.82
CA PRO A 58 14.41 1.32 -7.82
C PRO A 58 15.26 0.93 -9.03
N SER A 59 16.15 1.81 -9.49
CA SER A 59 17.07 1.46 -10.58
C SER A 59 17.96 0.27 -10.20
N PRO A 60 18.49 -0.49 -11.17
CA PRO A 60 19.20 -1.74 -10.88
C PRO A 60 20.32 -1.64 -9.82
N PRO A 61 21.14 -0.57 -9.76
CA PRO A 61 22.11 -0.41 -8.68
C PRO A 61 21.48 -0.25 -7.29
N HIS A 62 20.34 0.44 -7.19
CA HIS A 62 19.63 0.66 -5.92
C HIS A 62 18.93 -0.60 -5.42
N LEU A 63 18.69 -1.61 -6.28
CA LEU A 63 18.17 -2.91 -5.83
C LEU A 63 19.13 -3.60 -4.85
N PHE A 64 20.43 -3.30 -4.87
CA PHE A 64 21.36 -3.79 -3.85
C PHE A 64 21.13 -3.15 -2.47
N LEU A 65 20.56 -1.95 -2.39
CA LEU A 65 20.16 -1.35 -1.12
C LEU A 65 18.93 -2.07 -0.56
N LEU A 66 18.00 -2.45 -1.43
CA LEU A 66 16.75 -3.11 -1.05
C LEU A 66 16.95 -4.58 -0.67
N PHE A 67 17.69 -5.33 -1.50
CA PHE A 67 17.84 -6.78 -1.34
C PHE A 67 19.19 -7.19 -0.76
N GLY A 68 20.16 -6.28 -0.64
CA GLY A 68 21.44 -6.53 0.00
C GLY A 68 22.25 -7.68 -0.64
N LEU A 69 23.00 -8.37 0.22
CA LEU A 69 23.84 -9.51 -0.15
C LEU A 69 23.07 -10.67 -0.83
N PRO A 70 21.80 -10.99 -0.48
CA PRO A 70 21.00 -11.95 -1.23
C PRO A 70 20.97 -11.70 -2.75
N LEU A 71 20.84 -10.45 -3.21
CA LEU A 71 20.86 -10.17 -4.65
C LEU A 71 22.22 -10.52 -5.27
N GLY A 72 23.32 -10.17 -4.60
CA GLY A 72 24.66 -10.54 -5.04
C GLY A 72 24.86 -12.05 -5.15
N GLY A 73 24.39 -12.80 -4.14
CA GLY A 73 24.43 -14.27 -4.14
C GLY A 73 23.59 -14.89 -5.26
N ALA A 74 22.41 -14.35 -5.51
CA ALA A 74 21.55 -14.79 -6.61
C ALA A 74 22.21 -14.56 -7.97
N LEU A 75 22.80 -13.39 -8.20
CA LEU A 75 23.51 -13.05 -9.43
C LEU A 75 24.76 -13.93 -9.65
N ALA A 76 25.56 -14.16 -8.60
CA ALA A 76 26.70 -15.07 -8.67
C ALA A 76 26.26 -16.50 -9.06
N THR A 77 25.15 -16.97 -8.50
CA THR A 77 24.58 -18.28 -8.83
C THR A 77 24.06 -18.33 -10.26
N LEU A 78 23.34 -17.29 -10.69
CA LEU A 78 22.85 -17.17 -12.06
C LEU A 78 24.01 -17.23 -13.06
N ILE A 79 25.07 -16.44 -12.85
CA ILE A 79 26.26 -16.42 -13.70
C ILE A 79 26.92 -17.80 -13.72
N TYR A 80 27.06 -18.46 -12.57
CA TYR A 80 27.63 -19.81 -12.48
C TYR A 80 26.81 -20.84 -13.27
N LEU A 81 25.48 -20.86 -13.11
CA LEU A 81 24.60 -21.82 -13.79
C LEU A 81 24.62 -21.63 -15.31
N LEU A 82 24.66 -20.37 -15.78
CA LEU A 82 24.77 -20.02 -17.19
C LEU A 82 26.13 -20.42 -17.76
N TYR A 83 27.23 -20.09 -17.07
CA TYR A 83 28.60 -20.39 -17.50
C TYR A 83 28.87 -21.91 -17.55
N ARG A 84 28.48 -22.64 -16.51
CA ARG A 84 28.65 -24.10 -16.43
C ARG A 84 27.63 -24.89 -17.27
N ARG A 85 26.69 -24.20 -17.92
CA ARG A 85 25.58 -24.79 -18.69
C ARG A 85 24.80 -25.86 -17.91
N ARG A 86 24.57 -25.65 -16.61
CA ARG A 86 23.81 -26.58 -15.75
C ARG A 86 22.30 -26.42 -15.94
N TRP A 87 21.81 -26.73 -17.12
CA TRP A 87 20.44 -26.44 -17.56
C TRP A 87 19.49 -27.63 -17.35
N SER A 88 19.36 -28.08 -16.09
CA SER A 88 18.25 -28.96 -15.71
C SER A 88 16.91 -28.22 -15.88
N ASP A 89 15.80 -28.96 -16.00
CA ASP A 89 14.47 -28.34 -16.12
C ASP A 89 14.16 -27.42 -14.93
N ALA A 90 14.55 -27.83 -13.72
CA ALA A 90 14.41 -27.03 -12.50
C ALA A 90 15.24 -25.73 -12.56
N HIS A 91 16.50 -25.80 -12.99
CA HIS A 91 17.34 -24.60 -13.13
C HIS A 91 16.83 -23.68 -14.23
N LEU A 92 16.40 -24.21 -15.37
CA LEU A 92 15.83 -23.40 -16.44
C LEU A 92 14.53 -22.73 -16.02
N PHE A 93 13.68 -23.42 -15.25
CA PHE A 93 12.48 -22.81 -14.67
C PHE A 93 12.85 -21.67 -13.72
N LEU A 94 13.78 -21.90 -12.79
CA LEU A 94 14.21 -20.90 -11.82
C LEU A 94 14.88 -19.68 -12.49
N ILE A 95 15.76 -19.90 -13.46
CA ILE A 95 16.41 -18.84 -14.24
C ILE A 95 15.35 -18.05 -15.02
N ALA A 96 14.42 -18.74 -15.70
CA ALA A 96 13.36 -18.08 -16.45
C ALA A 96 12.45 -17.26 -15.52
N TRP A 97 12.11 -17.77 -14.35
CA TRP A 97 11.31 -17.05 -13.36
C TRP A 97 12.05 -15.80 -12.83
N PHE A 98 13.32 -15.94 -12.46
CA PHE A 98 14.14 -14.82 -12.01
C PHE A 98 14.26 -13.73 -13.08
N LEU A 99 14.57 -14.11 -14.32
CA LEU A 99 14.75 -13.16 -15.43
C LEU A 99 13.43 -12.53 -15.88
N ALA A 100 12.35 -13.31 -15.96
CA ALA A 100 11.03 -12.78 -16.29
C ALA A 100 10.54 -11.81 -15.22
N GLY A 101 10.69 -12.15 -13.93
CA GLY A 101 10.36 -11.25 -12.83
C GLY A 101 11.21 -9.96 -12.88
N ALA A 102 12.51 -10.08 -13.14
CA ALA A 102 13.38 -8.91 -13.29
C ALA A 102 12.94 -8.00 -14.44
N ALA A 103 12.53 -8.55 -15.59
CA ALA A 103 12.01 -7.77 -16.70
C ALA A 103 10.65 -7.13 -16.37
N LEU A 104 9.76 -7.90 -15.72
CA LEU A 104 8.45 -7.43 -15.30
C LEU A 104 8.54 -6.27 -14.30
N ASN A 105 9.54 -6.26 -13.42
CA ASN A 105 9.75 -5.16 -12.47
C ASN A 105 10.04 -3.79 -13.13
N TYR A 106 10.30 -3.75 -14.44
CA TYR A 106 10.60 -2.51 -15.19
C TYR A 106 9.67 -2.29 -16.39
N ILE A 107 8.52 -2.97 -16.45
CA ILE A 107 7.50 -2.60 -17.42
C ILE A 107 6.91 -1.23 -17.04
N PRO A 108 6.47 -0.42 -18.01
CA PRO A 108 5.94 0.93 -17.75
C PRO A 108 4.52 0.87 -17.19
N THR A 109 4.38 0.35 -15.98
CA THR A 109 3.12 0.27 -15.23
C THR A 109 3.31 0.86 -13.85
N ASP A 110 2.31 1.54 -13.33
CA ASP A 110 2.40 2.17 -12.00
C ASP A 110 2.71 1.14 -10.92
N PHE A 111 2.07 -0.03 -10.96
CA PHE A 111 2.19 -1.10 -9.96
C PHE A 111 3.49 -1.94 -10.03
N GLN A 112 4.48 -1.55 -10.83
CA GLN A 112 5.73 -2.31 -11.02
C GLN A 112 6.44 -2.65 -9.70
N ILE A 113 6.40 -1.75 -8.72
CA ILE A 113 7.05 -1.95 -7.41
C ILE A 113 6.49 -3.16 -6.66
N HIS A 114 5.20 -3.48 -6.82
CA HIS A 114 4.59 -4.61 -6.14
C HIS A 114 5.10 -5.95 -6.67
N MET A 115 5.58 -5.99 -7.91
CA MET A 115 6.14 -7.19 -8.53
C MET A 115 7.42 -7.65 -7.85
N LEU A 116 8.16 -6.74 -7.20
CA LEU A 116 9.34 -7.05 -6.39
C LEU A 116 9.03 -8.07 -5.30
N SER A 117 7.83 -8.04 -4.71
CA SER A 117 7.40 -8.99 -3.68
C SER A 117 7.42 -10.42 -4.19
N SER A 118 6.92 -10.64 -5.41
CA SER A 118 6.94 -11.96 -6.05
C SER A 118 8.33 -12.38 -6.51
N TRP A 119 9.17 -11.40 -6.91
CA TRP A 119 10.51 -11.63 -7.42
C TRP A 119 11.51 -12.07 -6.34
N GLN A 120 11.23 -11.79 -5.06
CA GLN A 120 12.03 -12.27 -3.94
C GLN A 120 12.13 -13.80 -3.88
N ILE A 121 11.09 -14.52 -4.31
CA ILE A 121 11.06 -15.98 -4.25
C ILE A 121 12.14 -16.61 -5.14
N PRO A 122 12.17 -16.38 -6.48
CA PRO A 122 13.23 -16.95 -7.32
C PRO A 122 14.62 -16.42 -6.95
N LEU A 123 14.73 -15.19 -6.43
CA LEU A 123 15.98 -14.64 -5.91
C LEU A 123 16.52 -15.49 -4.75
N LEU A 124 15.72 -15.76 -3.72
CA LEU A 124 16.14 -16.54 -2.55
C LEU A 124 16.37 -18.03 -2.87
N LEU A 125 15.62 -18.57 -3.83
CA LEU A 125 15.88 -19.91 -4.36
C LEU A 125 17.24 -19.98 -5.06
N LEU A 126 17.62 -18.97 -5.84
CA LEU A 126 18.95 -18.88 -6.44
C LEU A 126 20.04 -18.75 -5.37
N VAL A 127 19.84 -17.94 -4.33
CA VAL A 127 20.79 -17.88 -3.19
C VAL A 127 20.98 -19.25 -2.56
N THR A 128 19.88 -19.98 -2.36
CA THR A 128 19.92 -21.34 -1.78
C THR A 128 20.68 -22.29 -2.70
N VAL A 129 20.37 -22.32 -4.00
CA VAL A 129 21.13 -23.14 -4.98
C VAL A 129 22.62 -22.78 -4.95
N GLY A 130 22.96 -21.49 -4.91
CA GLY A 130 24.32 -21.00 -4.79
C GLY A 130 25.03 -21.49 -3.55
N LEU A 131 24.35 -21.49 -2.41
CA LEU A 131 24.90 -22.03 -1.17
C LEU A 131 25.25 -23.52 -1.30
N TYR A 132 24.49 -24.32 -2.04
CA TYR A 132 24.81 -25.74 -2.23
C TYR A 132 25.89 -25.97 -3.30
N GLU A 133 25.91 -25.16 -4.36
CA GLU A 133 26.74 -25.38 -5.56
C GLU A 133 28.08 -24.62 -5.56
N LEU A 134 28.13 -23.46 -4.88
CA LEU A 134 29.30 -22.58 -4.83
C LEU A 134 30.08 -22.70 -3.52
N THR A 135 29.49 -23.26 -2.46
CA THR A 135 30.18 -23.42 -1.17
C THR A 135 30.56 -24.88 -0.90
N ALA A 136 31.78 -25.09 -0.41
CA ALA A 136 32.24 -26.41 -0.02
C ALA A 136 31.34 -26.99 1.09
N PRO A 137 31.05 -28.30 1.11
CA PRO A 137 30.18 -28.91 2.13
C PRO A 137 30.60 -28.61 3.57
N SER A 138 31.91 -28.52 3.83
CA SER A 138 32.47 -28.17 5.14
C SER A 138 32.18 -26.74 5.57
N LEU A 139 32.07 -25.80 4.63
CA LEU A 139 31.83 -24.37 4.91
C LEU A 139 30.35 -24.01 4.87
N ARG A 140 29.48 -24.87 4.33
CA ARG A 140 28.06 -24.57 4.12
C ARG A 140 27.34 -24.11 5.39
N ARG A 141 27.59 -24.77 6.53
CA ARG A 141 27.01 -24.38 7.82
C ARG A 141 27.44 -22.97 8.24
N ALA A 142 28.73 -22.66 8.12
CA ALA A 142 29.27 -21.36 8.45
C ALA A 142 28.75 -20.26 7.51
N ALA A 143 28.68 -20.54 6.20
CA ALA A 143 28.12 -19.61 5.21
C ALA A 143 26.62 -19.34 5.45
N THR A 144 25.85 -20.38 5.80
CA THR A 144 24.43 -20.24 6.17
C THR A 144 24.29 -19.38 7.43
N ALA A 145 25.08 -19.66 8.47
CA ALA A 145 25.05 -18.90 9.71
C ALA A 145 25.44 -17.44 9.47
N ALA A 146 26.48 -17.17 8.67
CA ALA A 146 26.88 -15.82 8.31
C ALA A 146 25.78 -15.07 7.54
N LEU A 147 25.14 -15.70 6.56
CA LEU A 147 24.01 -15.12 5.83
C LEU A 147 22.85 -14.77 6.78
N LEU A 148 22.49 -15.68 7.68
CA LEU A 148 21.43 -15.43 8.68
C LEU A 148 21.83 -14.28 9.62
N LEU A 149 23.06 -14.26 10.12
CA LEU A 149 23.55 -13.18 10.99
C LEU A 149 23.56 -11.81 10.30
N LEU A 150 23.72 -11.77 8.97
CA LEU A 150 23.67 -10.53 8.19
C LEU A 150 22.24 -10.06 7.90
N VAL A 151 21.29 -10.98 7.76
CA VAL A 151 19.90 -10.66 7.37
C VAL A 151 18.98 -10.47 8.59
N LEU A 152 19.16 -11.26 9.64
CA LEU A 152 18.28 -11.28 10.81
C LEU A 152 18.22 -9.96 11.59
N PRO A 153 19.32 -9.22 11.84
CA PRO A 153 19.28 -8.04 12.68
C PRO A 153 18.32 -6.96 12.18
N THR A 154 18.34 -6.66 10.88
CA THR A 154 17.44 -5.66 10.29
C THR A 154 15.99 -6.11 10.36
N ASN A 155 15.71 -7.39 10.08
CA ASN A 155 14.35 -7.94 10.18
C ASN A 155 13.83 -7.91 11.62
N LEU A 156 14.66 -8.33 12.59
CA LEU A 156 14.32 -8.30 14.00
C LEU A 156 14.11 -6.88 14.50
N TYR A 157 14.95 -5.93 14.08
CA TYR A 157 14.78 -4.51 14.40
C TYR A 157 13.43 -4.00 13.87
N LEU A 158 13.15 -4.19 12.58
CA LEU A 158 11.91 -3.71 11.96
C LEU A 158 10.67 -4.31 12.63
N TRP A 159 10.71 -5.61 12.93
CA TRP A 159 9.60 -6.32 13.58
C TRP A 159 9.42 -5.88 15.04
N THR A 160 10.52 -5.81 15.81
CA THR A 160 10.49 -5.39 17.23
C THR A 160 10.04 -3.93 17.36
N TRP A 161 10.49 -3.05 16.45
CA TRP A 161 10.09 -1.65 16.45
C TRP A 161 8.58 -1.48 16.29
N ARG A 162 7.89 -2.38 15.57
CA ARG A 162 6.42 -2.35 15.48
C ARG A 162 5.75 -2.52 16.83
N PHE A 163 6.27 -3.38 17.71
CA PHE A 163 5.71 -3.54 19.06
C PHE A 163 5.95 -2.30 19.93
N VAL A 164 7.12 -1.68 19.81
CA VAL A 164 7.41 -0.42 20.52
C VAL A 164 6.47 0.69 20.07
N ASP A 165 6.26 0.81 18.75
CA ASP A 165 5.37 1.81 18.17
C ASP A 165 3.90 1.58 18.57
N LEU A 166 3.43 0.33 18.51
CA LEU A 166 2.08 -0.05 18.90
C LEU A 166 1.82 0.01 20.41
N ALA A 167 2.85 -0.15 21.25
CA ALA A 167 2.70 -0.02 22.70
C ALA A 167 2.43 1.42 23.17
N ARG A 168 2.54 2.41 22.27
CA ARG A 168 2.20 3.82 22.56
C ARG A 168 0.70 4.05 22.70
N HIS A 169 -0.15 3.15 22.18
CA HIS A 169 -1.61 3.26 22.24
C HIS A 169 -2.15 4.61 21.77
N ASP A 170 -1.53 5.19 20.74
CA ASP A 170 -1.85 6.52 20.23
C ASP A 170 -2.04 6.47 18.70
N TYR A 171 -2.42 7.59 18.12
CA TYR A 171 -2.48 7.73 16.68
C TYR A 171 -1.14 7.39 16.01
N PRO A 172 -1.16 6.93 14.75
CA PRO A 172 -2.35 6.69 13.93
C PRO A 172 -2.96 5.29 14.13
N TYR A 173 -2.48 4.46 15.07
CA TYR A 173 -2.88 3.05 15.17
C TYR A 173 -4.03 2.78 16.15
N TYR A 174 -4.30 3.72 17.05
CA TYR A 174 -5.36 3.61 18.05
C TYR A 174 -6.22 4.88 18.04
N LEU A 175 -7.52 4.69 18.30
CA LEU A 175 -8.44 5.76 18.62
C LEU A 175 -8.67 5.80 20.13
N TYR A 176 -8.95 6.98 20.65
CA TYR A 176 -9.45 7.17 22.01
C TYR A 176 -10.88 6.64 22.13
N ARG A 177 -11.26 6.24 23.35
CA ARG A 177 -12.60 5.70 23.62
C ARG A 177 -13.72 6.68 23.25
N ASP A 178 -13.50 7.97 23.46
CA ASP A 178 -14.45 9.03 23.13
C ASP A 178 -14.68 9.14 21.62
N GLU A 179 -13.64 8.92 20.80
CA GLU A 179 -13.76 8.91 19.34
C GLU A 179 -14.52 7.69 18.85
N VAL A 180 -14.21 6.50 19.40
CA VAL A 180 -14.96 5.29 19.09
C VAL A 180 -16.43 5.43 19.49
N ALA A 181 -16.72 6.08 20.62
CA ALA A 181 -18.09 6.36 21.06
C ALA A 181 -18.81 7.31 20.09
N ALA A 182 -18.14 8.36 19.63
CA ALA A 182 -18.68 9.29 18.64
C ALA A 182 -18.97 8.60 17.29
N LEU A 183 -18.03 7.79 16.78
CA LEU A 183 -18.21 7.05 15.52
C LEU A 183 -19.34 6.03 15.61
N ARG A 184 -19.49 5.34 16.76
CA ARG A 184 -20.64 4.45 17.00
C ARG A 184 -21.96 5.20 17.14
N TRP A 185 -21.94 6.42 17.67
CA TRP A 185 -23.13 7.25 17.70
C TRP A 185 -23.58 7.64 16.27
N LEU A 186 -22.62 7.92 15.37
CA LEU A 186 -22.88 8.17 13.95
C LEU A 186 -23.48 6.96 13.24
N ASP A 187 -23.04 5.74 13.57
CA ASP A 187 -23.61 4.48 13.05
C ASP A 187 -25.11 4.35 13.33
N GLY A 188 -25.56 4.86 14.49
CA GLY A 188 -26.96 4.88 14.87
C GLY A 188 -27.80 5.99 14.23
N GLN A 189 -27.20 6.90 13.44
CA GLN A 189 -27.92 7.97 12.77
C GLN A 189 -28.48 7.53 11.41
N PRO A 190 -29.58 8.14 10.92
CA PRO A 190 -30.13 7.81 9.62
C PRO A 190 -29.13 8.03 8.46
N ASP A 191 -29.36 7.33 7.36
CA ASP A 191 -28.46 7.35 6.19
C ASP A 191 -28.63 8.57 5.29
N ASP A 192 -29.59 9.46 5.57
CA ASP A 192 -29.78 10.71 4.82
C ASP A 192 -28.73 11.79 5.13
N ALA A 193 -27.89 11.56 6.15
CA ALA A 193 -26.77 12.41 6.56
C ALA A 193 -25.47 11.60 6.45
N GLU A 194 -24.86 11.65 5.27
CA GLU A 194 -23.78 10.73 4.89
C GLU A 194 -22.40 11.30 5.13
N ILE A 195 -22.19 12.62 5.00
CA ILE A 195 -20.83 13.16 4.88
C ILE A 195 -20.35 13.77 6.18
N VAL A 196 -19.28 13.18 6.72
CA VAL A 196 -18.61 13.67 7.93
C VAL A 196 -17.27 14.31 7.58
N PHE A 197 -17.10 15.56 8.00
CA PHE A 197 -15.87 16.32 7.86
C PHE A 197 -14.99 16.14 9.10
N SER A 198 -13.81 15.55 8.91
CA SER A 198 -12.84 15.24 9.98
C SER A 198 -11.41 15.43 9.49
N SER A 199 -10.44 15.28 10.40
CA SER A 199 -9.03 15.09 10.06
C SER A 199 -8.83 13.80 9.25
N LEU A 200 -7.68 13.71 8.58
CA LEU A 200 -7.24 12.49 7.92
C LEU A 200 -7.16 11.30 8.89
N THR A 201 -6.64 11.53 10.09
CA THR A 201 -6.45 10.49 11.10
C THR A 201 -7.76 9.81 11.47
N VAL A 202 -8.81 10.58 11.78
CA VAL A 202 -10.13 10.03 12.14
C VAL A 202 -10.86 9.52 10.90
N GLY A 203 -10.75 10.23 9.78
CA GLY A 203 -11.44 9.89 8.53
C GLY A 203 -11.04 8.53 7.95
N GLN A 204 -9.84 8.04 8.26
CA GLN A 204 -9.40 6.67 7.89
C GLN A 204 -10.18 5.56 8.61
N TYR A 205 -10.76 5.83 9.77
CA TYR A 205 -11.55 4.87 10.56
C TYR A 205 -13.05 5.05 10.38
N LEU A 206 -13.46 6.26 9.99
CA LEU A 206 -14.85 6.69 10.01
C LEU A 206 -15.78 5.79 9.20
N PRO A 207 -15.49 5.42 7.92
CA PRO A 207 -16.39 4.57 7.15
C PRO A 207 -16.58 3.19 7.78
N ALA A 208 -15.50 2.61 8.33
CA ALA A 208 -15.54 1.27 8.90
C ALA A 208 -16.28 1.19 10.25
N LEU A 209 -16.30 2.30 11.02
CA LEU A 209 -16.88 2.33 12.37
C LEU A 209 -18.24 3.01 12.45
N SER A 210 -18.63 3.78 11.43
CA SER A 210 -19.89 4.53 11.43
C SER A 210 -20.81 4.26 10.23
N GLY A 211 -20.33 3.56 9.20
CA GLY A 211 -21.05 3.40 7.93
C GLY A 211 -21.23 4.70 7.13
N LYS A 212 -20.73 5.85 7.64
CA LYS A 212 -20.83 7.16 6.99
C LYS A 212 -19.66 7.43 6.06
N THR A 213 -19.85 8.35 5.12
CA THR A 213 -18.84 8.80 4.16
C THR A 213 -17.92 9.81 4.83
N ALA A 214 -16.62 9.50 4.85
CA ALA A 214 -15.61 10.47 5.27
C ALA A 214 -15.34 11.47 4.14
N PHE A 215 -15.34 12.77 4.45
CA PHE A 215 -14.92 13.80 3.49
C PHE A 215 -13.47 13.57 3.01
N LEU A 216 -12.58 13.22 3.95
CA LEU A 216 -11.17 12.94 3.73
C LEU A 216 -10.78 11.64 4.45
N ALA A 217 -10.32 10.64 3.72
CA ALA A 217 -9.86 9.36 4.26
C ALA A 217 -8.57 8.91 3.55
N HIS A 218 -8.40 7.61 3.29
CA HIS A 218 -7.20 7.09 2.65
C HIS A 218 -6.94 7.77 1.29
N TRP A 219 -5.70 8.18 1.05
CA TRP A 219 -5.30 8.97 -0.12
C TRP A 219 -5.65 8.33 -1.46
N ALA A 220 -5.54 7.01 -1.56
CA ALA A 220 -5.89 6.27 -2.77
C ALA A 220 -7.40 6.23 -3.04
N GLN A 221 -8.25 6.37 -2.02
CA GLN A 221 -9.70 6.16 -2.12
C GLN A 221 -10.51 7.45 -1.99
N THR A 222 -9.87 8.54 -1.57
CA THR A 222 -10.48 9.87 -1.56
C THR A 222 -10.15 10.55 -2.88
N VAL A 223 -11.16 10.83 -3.70
CA VAL A 223 -10.96 11.66 -4.91
C VAL A 223 -10.60 13.09 -4.51
N ASP A 224 -9.68 13.69 -5.26
CA ASP A 224 -9.09 15.02 -5.02
C ASP A 224 -8.42 15.14 -3.65
N PHE A 225 -7.73 14.07 -3.23
CA PHE A 225 -7.18 13.92 -1.90
C PHE A 225 -6.40 15.15 -1.41
N TYR A 226 -5.45 15.67 -2.21
CA TYR A 226 -4.61 16.78 -1.81
C TYR A 226 -5.41 18.08 -1.64
N GLU A 227 -6.37 18.36 -2.53
CA GLU A 227 -7.25 19.53 -2.38
C GLU A 227 -8.10 19.41 -1.10
N LYS A 228 -8.68 18.23 -0.85
CA LYS A 228 -9.49 17.98 0.35
C LYS A 228 -8.64 18.03 1.62
N GLN A 229 -7.41 17.55 1.59
CA GLN A 229 -6.45 17.68 2.69
C GLN A 229 -6.14 19.14 3.00
N ASP A 230 -5.90 19.96 1.98
CA ASP A 230 -5.66 21.40 2.15
C ASP A 230 -6.91 22.12 2.68
N ARG A 231 -8.11 21.72 2.24
CA ARG A 231 -9.38 22.24 2.77
C ARG A 231 -9.58 21.88 4.23
N VAL A 232 -9.35 20.63 4.63
CA VAL A 232 -9.43 20.21 6.04
C VAL A 232 -8.44 20.99 6.90
N THR A 233 -7.19 21.14 6.43
CA THR A 233 -6.15 21.88 7.15
C THR A 233 -6.54 23.35 7.33
N ARG A 234 -7.04 24.01 6.27
CA ARG A 234 -7.55 25.39 6.36
C ARG A 234 -8.77 25.50 7.26
N PHE A 235 -9.73 24.58 7.12
CA PHE A 235 -10.97 24.62 7.90
C PHE A 235 -10.70 24.67 9.41
N PHE A 236 -9.78 23.86 9.94
CA PHE A 236 -9.43 23.86 11.37
C PHE A 236 -8.41 24.94 11.77
N ASN A 237 -7.79 25.63 10.81
CA ASN A 237 -6.88 26.73 11.11
C ASN A 237 -7.64 27.94 11.68
N ALA A 238 -7.14 28.54 12.76
CA ALA A 238 -7.78 29.67 13.42
C ALA A 238 -7.91 30.95 12.55
N THR A 239 -7.05 31.13 11.54
CA THR A 239 -7.08 32.33 10.69
C THR A 239 -8.09 32.27 9.55
N THR A 240 -8.64 31.08 9.26
CA THR A 240 -9.68 30.93 8.23
C THR A 240 -10.98 31.58 8.71
N SER A 241 -11.73 32.21 7.80
CA SER A 241 -13.00 32.85 8.14
C SER A 241 -14.13 31.83 8.18
N ASP A 242 -15.19 32.12 8.95
CA ASP A 242 -16.37 31.26 9.00
C ASP A 242 -17.12 31.21 7.66
N GLU A 243 -17.01 32.25 6.84
CA GLU A 243 -17.53 32.26 5.47
C GLU A 243 -16.83 31.22 4.59
N GLU A 244 -15.50 31.11 4.66
CA GLU A 244 -14.74 30.11 3.90
C GLU A 244 -15.02 28.68 4.39
N ARG A 245 -15.17 28.49 5.71
CA ARG A 245 -15.60 27.21 6.31
C ARG A 245 -16.98 26.80 5.80
N LEU A 246 -17.94 27.71 5.87
CA LEU A 246 -19.31 27.47 5.45
C LEU A 246 -19.42 27.23 3.94
N ALA A 247 -18.62 27.94 3.13
CA ALA A 247 -18.52 27.69 1.69
C ALA A 247 -18.05 26.26 1.41
N THR A 248 -17.03 25.76 2.12
CA THR A 248 -16.57 24.37 2.00
C THR A 248 -17.66 23.38 2.39
N VAL A 249 -18.30 23.58 3.54
CA VAL A 249 -19.39 22.72 4.04
C VAL A 249 -20.55 22.63 3.05
N ARG A 250 -20.96 23.77 2.48
CA ARG A 250 -22.04 23.84 1.48
C ARG A 250 -21.65 23.22 0.14
N GLN A 251 -20.44 23.50 -0.34
CA GLN A 251 -19.94 22.99 -1.62
C GLN A 251 -19.98 21.45 -1.67
N PHE A 252 -19.64 20.80 -0.55
CA PHE A 252 -19.55 19.34 -0.48
C PHE A 252 -20.71 18.67 0.24
N GLY A 253 -21.74 19.42 0.65
CA GLY A 253 -22.88 18.86 1.36
C GLY A 253 -22.51 18.16 2.67
N VAL A 254 -21.58 18.73 3.43
CA VAL A 254 -21.17 18.18 4.73
C VAL A 254 -22.34 18.23 5.71
N ASP A 255 -22.64 17.11 6.35
CA ASP A 255 -23.73 16.99 7.32
C ASP A 255 -23.23 17.07 8.76
N TYR A 256 -22.01 16.55 9.02
CA TYR A 256 -21.39 16.55 10.34
C TYR A 256 -19.96 17.07 10.31
N VAL A 257 -19.56 17.76 11.37
CA VAL A 257 -18.17 18.11 11.66
C VAL A 257 -17.73 17.34 12.89
N PHE A 258 -16.72 16.50 12.73
CA PHE A 258 -16.06 15.81 13.83
C PHE A 258 -15.00 16.74 14.44
N TYR A 259 -14.98 16.88 15.76
CA TYR A 259 -13.96 17.67 16.44
C TYR A 259 -13.41 16.91 17.65
N GLY A 260 -12.23 16.32 17.48
CA GLY A 260 -11.49 15.60 18.52
C GLY A 260 -10.02 16.02 18.59
N PRO A 261 -9.17 15.22 19.27
CA PRO A 261 -7.76 15.56 19.46
C PRO A 261 -6.99 15.75 18.15
N ALA A 262 -7.28 14.94 17.12
CA ALA A 262 -6.65 15.05 15.82
C ALA A 262 -7.03 16.33 15.07
N GLU A 263 -8.29 16.77 15.16
CA GLU A 263 -8.73 18.03 14.55
C GLU A 263 -8.21 19.25 15.30
N HIS A 264 -8.17 19.18 16.64
CA HIS A 264 -7.55 20.23 17.46
C HIS A 264 -6.06 20.40 17.14
N ALA A 265 -5.36 19.32 16.76
CA ALA A 265 -3.96 19.40 16.36
C ALA A 265 -3.73 20.14 15.02
N LEU A 266 -4.78 20.29 14.19
CA LEU A 266 -4.72 21.03 12.93
C LEU A 266 -4.83 22.55 13.14
N GLY A 267 -5.45 23.00 14.23
CA GLY A 267 -5.52 24.41 14.58
C GLY A 267 -6.53 24.72 15.70
N ASN A 268 -6.47 25.96 16.19
CA ASN A 268 -7.27 26.42 17.33
C ASN A 268 -8.66 26.96 16.93
N TYR A 269 -9.25 26.49 15.82
CA TYR A 269 -10.65 26.77 15.53
C TYR A 269 -11.54 26.12 16.61
N ASP A 270 -12.52 26.87 17.11
CA ASP A 270 -13.49 26.43 18.12
C ASP A 270 -14.89 26.37 17.47
N PRO A 271 -15.35 25.18 17.04
CA PRO A 271 -16.63 25.04 16.36
C PRO A 271 -17.83 25.43 17.23
N ALA A 272 -17.68 25.47 18.56
CA ALA A 272 -18.76 25.84 19.47
C ALA A 272 -19.14 27.33 19.38
N ARG A 273 -18.31 28.16 18.75
CA ARG A 273 -18.57 29.61 18.55
C ARG A 273 -19.28 29.93 17.24
N THR A 274 -19.61 28.92 16.46
CA THR A 274 -20.13 29.08 15.12
C THR A 274 -21.62 28.75 15.07
N ASP A 275 -22.44 29.71 14.63
CA ASP A 275 -23.91 29.62 14.70
C ASP A 275 -24.55 28.58 13.77
N TRP A 276 -23.83 28.14 12.72
CA TRP A 276 -24.30 27.13 11.78
C TRP A 276 -23.94 25.69 12.17
N LEU A 277 -23.39 25.49 13.38
CA LEU A 277 -23.06 24.18 13.94
C LEU A 277 -23.84 23.94 15.24
N THR A 278 -24.54 22.82 15.32
CA THR A 278 -25.24 22.38 16.54
C THR A 278 -24.56 21.14 17.11
N PRO A 279 -24.08 21.14 18.36
CA PRO A 279 -23.52 19.94 18.97
C PRO A 279 -24.61 18.86 19.13
N VAL A 280 -24.33 17.65 18.65
CA VAL A 280 -25.26 16.50 18.68
C VAL A 280 -24.73 15.31 19.48
N PHE A 281 -23.42 15.27 19.71
CA PHE A 281 -22.77 14.32 20.62
C PHE A 281 -21.61 15.03 21.32
N THR A 282 -21.44 14.77 22.61
CA THR A 282 -20.35 15.33 23.40
C THR A 282 -19.79 14.28 24.35
N ALA A 283 -18.47 14.13 24.31
CA ALA A 283 -17.66 13.35 25.22
C ALA A 283 -16.45 14.22 25.67
N PRO A 284 -15.71 13.84 26.72
CA PRO A 284 -14.62 14.67 27.26
C PRO A 284 -13.60 15.14 26.22
N ARG A 285 -13.29 14.34 25.19
CA ARG A 285 -12.32 14.68 24.13
C ARG A 285 -12.91 14.98 22.77
N VAL A 286 -14.20 14.72 22.56
CA VAL A 286 -14.80 14.73 21.21
C VAL A 286 -16.18 15.37 21.26
N THR A 287 -16.42 16.28 20.32
CA THR A 287 -17.76 16.80 20.03
C THR A 287 -18.07 16.57 18.55
N LEU A 288 -19.25 16.02 18.27
CA LEU A 288 -19.81 16.01 16.92
C LEU A 288 -20.77 17.16 16.79
N TYR A 289 -20.64 17.90 15.69
CA TYR A 289 -21.55 18.97 15.33
C TYR A 289 -22.32 18.58 14.09
N ARG A 290 -23.62 18.84 14.08
CA ARG A 290 -24.46 18.78 12.88
C ARG A 290 -24.47 20.16 12.22
N VAL A 291 -24.38 20.18 10.90
CA VAL A 291 -24.50 21.40 10.09
C VAL A 291 -25.97 21.79 10.00
N ASN A 292 -26.28 23.04 10.35
CA ASN A 292 -27.62 23.61 10.20
C ASN A 292 -27.83 23.97 8.72
N ARG A 293 -28.87 23.40 8.10
CA ARG A 293 -29.26 23.69 6.71
C ARG A 293 -30.09 24.97 6.62
#